data_AF-A0A1H2CLS3-F1
#
_entry.id   AF-A0A1H2CLS3-F1
#
_cell.length_a   1.000
_cell.length_b   1.000
_cell.length_c   1.000
_cell.angle_alpha   90.00
_cell.angle_beta   90.00
_cell.angle_gamma   90.00
#
_symmetry.space_group_name_H-M   'P 1'
#
loop_
_entity.id
_entity.type
_entity.pdbx_description
1 polymer ?
#
loop_
_entity_poly.entity_id
_entity_poly.type
_entity_poly.pdbx_seq_one_letter_code
_entity_poly.pdbx_strand_id
1 'polypeptide(L)'
;MNGDSKPVRPTRACMADVDLPIPSIDESLCNIDHPLIRQAQRLPESYEAGGVERTLALKDRIWFKVKTGRWRGVVTRLPEADQPDVSPLLRRAPWWMGAAGYRRDGDPSDFYAALAAVWTREGGSSDIWMPTDWDWKRLEVEQAFALEDQIRTTVREIIARSLRDGNPYQVEFNHYKVTALARAHGEETYLIIGTENIADSRIFSVIINSVPGIDHASWLPEPDGVAGLEPGPGEVIWSTVLPHAVAAKLLEAFLSDD
;
A
#
# COMPACT_ATOMS: atom_id res chain seq x y z
N MET A 1 -8.69 14.20 3.34
CA MET A 1 -7.83 14.83 2.32
C MET A 1 -6.68 13.90 2.05
N ASN A 2 -6.64 13.36 0.84
CA ASN A 2 -5.44 13.13 0.03
C ASN A 2 -6.02 12.72 -1.31
N GLY A 3 -5.99 13.62 -2.30
CA GLY A 3 -6.23 13.20 -3.67
C GLY A 3 -5.24 12.07 -3.95
N ASP A 4 -5.73 10.94 -4.48
CA ASP A 4 -4.92 9.77 -4.75
C ASP A 4 -3.70 10.20 -5.56
N SER A 5 -2.57 10.40 -4.87
CA SER A 5 -1.30 10.61 -5.53
C SER A 5 -1.10 9.37 -6.37
N LYS A 6 -0.91 9.57 -7.68
CA LYS A 6 -0.64 8.50 -8.64
C LYS A 6 0.88 8.35 -8.73
N PRO A 7 1.55 7.64 -7.81
CA PRO A 7 3.00 7.68 -7.71
C PRO A 7 3.65 7.08 -8.95
N VAL A 8 4.91 7.46 -9.18
CA VAL A 8 5.74 6.83 -10.21
C VAL A 8 6.49 5.66 -9.60
N ARG A 9 6.17 4.45 -10.07
CA ARG A 9 6.78 3.23 -9.56
C ARG A 9 8.00 2.81 -10.40
N PRO A 10 9.19 2.60 -9.82
CA PRO A 10 10.30 2.03 -10.57
C PRO A 10 10.06 0.55 -10.87
N THR A 11 10.41 0.11 -12.08
CA THR A 11 10.50 -1.32 -12.38
C THR A 11 11.75 -1.93 -11.75
N ARG A 12 11.78 -3.25 -11.61
CA ARG A 12 12.98 -3.99 -11.18
C ARG A 12 14.19 -3.70 -12.07
N ALA A 13 13.98 -3.58 -13.38
CA ALA A 13 15.03 -3.24 -14.32
C ALA A 13 15.59 -1.84 -14.04
N CYS A 14 14.70 -0.86 -13.85
CA CYS A 14 15.10 0.49 -13.46
C CYS A 14 15.89 0.51 -12.14
N MET A 15 15.51 -0.29 -11.15
CA MET A 15 16.26 -0.38 -9.89
C MET A 15 17.67 -0.96 -10.10
N ALA A 16 17.79 -1.99 -10.95
CA ALA A 16 19.07 -2.57 -11.30
C ALA A 16 19.98 -1.57 -12.02
N ASP A 17 19.43 -0.72 -12.90
CA ASP A 17 20.20 0.32 -13.63
C ASP A 17 20.92 1.33 -12.71
N VAL A 18 20.43 1.50 -11.48
CA VAL A 18 20.99 2.43 -10.47
C VAL A 18 21.54 1.70 -9.24
N ASP A 19 21.80 0.40 -9.36
CA ASP A 19 22.37 -0.44 -8.31
C ASP A 19 21.59 -0.40 -6.97
N LEU A 20 20.27 -0.24 -7.04
CA LEU A 20 19.42 -0.23 -5.85
C LEU A 20 19.03 -1.66 -5.45
N PRO A 21 19.19 -2.03 -4.16
CA PRO A 21 18.69 -3.31 -3.65
C PRO A 21 17.15 -3.32 -3.66
N ILE A 22 16.57 -4.52 -3.76
CA ILE A 22 15.12 -4.69 -3.62
C ILE A 22 14.77 -4.68 -2.13
N PRO A 23 13.96 -3.72 -1.65
CA PRO A 23 13.61 -3.63 -0.24
C PRO A 23 12.58 -4.70 0.18
N SER A 24 12.41 -4.85 1.49
CA SER A 24 11.37 -5.70 2.09
C SER A 24 9.97 -5.20 1.76
N ILE A 25 8.95 -6.04 1.96
CA ILE A 25 7.59 -5.83 1.44
C ILE A 25 6.83 -4.66 2.10
N ASP A 26 7.25 -4.30 3.31
CA ASP A 26 6.79 -3.18 4.10
C ASP A 26 7.26 -1.82 3.55
N GLU A 27 8.28 -1.80 2.69
CA GLU A 27 8.75 -0.58 2.03
C GLU A 27 8.24 -0.50 0.58
N SER A 28 7.46 0.54 0.29
CA SER A 28 6.99 0.82 -1.07
C SER A 28 8.12 1.26 -1.98
N LEU A 29 8.20 0.67 -3.19
CA LEU A 29 9.19 1.09 -4.20
C LEU A 29 9.03 2.55 -4.63
N CYS A 30 7.86 3.16 -4.43
CA CYS A 30 7.62 4.56 -4.73
C CYS A 30 8.33 5.52 -3.75
N ASN A 31 8.70 5.03 -2.55
CA ASN A 31 9.22 5.82 -1.44
C ASN A 31 10.74 5.66 -1.23
N ILE A 32 11.42 4.89 -2.10
CA ILE A 32 12.86 4.67 -2.00
C ILE A 32 13.60 6.03 -2.03
N ASP A 33 14.52 6.23 -1.08
CA ASP A 33 15.34 7.44 -0.98
C ASP A 33 16.48 7.45 -2.01
N HIS A 34 16.11 7.55 -3.29
CA HIS A 34 17.02 7.77 -4.38
C HIS A 34 16.69 9.10 -5.09
N PRO A 35 17.68 9.97 -5.40
CA PRO A 35 17.40 11.28 -6.01
C PRO A 35 16.51 11.22 -7.25
N LEU A 36 16.74 10.24 -8.13
CA LEU A 36 15.95 10.08 -9.35
C LEU A 36 14.51 9.63 -9.06
N ILE A 37 14.32 8.72 -8.10
CA ILE A 37 12.99 8.20 -7.72
C ILE A 37 12.18 9.32 -7.07
N ARG A 38 12.78 10.08 -6.14
CA ARG A 38 12.14 11.27 -5.54
C ARG A 38 11.74 12.31 -6.57
N GLN A 39 12.60 12.57 -7.56
CA GLN A 39 12.27 13.50 -8.65
C GLN A 39 11.12 12.98 -9.51
N ALA A 40 11.05 11.66 -9.73
CA ALA A 40 9.99 11.04 -10.52
C ALA A 40 8.61 11.25 -9.92
N GLN A 41 8.50 11.27 -8.58
CA GLN A 41 7.21 11.47 -7.91
C GLN A 41 6.53 12.81 -8.24
N ARG A 42 7.28 13.80 -8.79
CA ARG A 42 6.74 15.08 -9.24
C ARG A 42 6.15 15.03 -10.66
N LEU A 43 6.41 13.96 -11.42
CA LEU A 43 6.01 13.84 -12.81
C LEU A 43 4.49 13.86 -13.01
N PRO A 44 3.65 13.19 -12.21
CA PRO A 44 2.20 13.19 -12.40
C PRO A 44 1.62 14.61 -12.33
N GLU A 45 1.98 15.38 -11.31
CA GLU A 45 1.57 16.78 -11.15
C GLU A 45 2.12 17.65 -12.29
N SER A 46 3.39 17.46 -12.65
CA SER A 46 4.00 18.19 -13.77
C SER A 46 3.32 17.86 -15.11
N TYR A 47 2.84 16.63 -15.29
CA TYR A 47 2.13 16.20 -16.49
C TYR A 47 0.77 16.89 -16.59
N GLU A 48 0.03 16.97 -15.49
CA GLU A 48 -1.25 17.69 -15.42
C GLU A 48 -1.07 19.20 -15.70
N ALA A 49 0.03 19.80 -15.25
CA ALA A 49 0.38 21.18 -15.55
C ALA A 49 0.94 21.39 -16.98
N GLY A 50 1.11 20.34 -17.78
CA GLY A 50 1.69 20.42 -19.13
C GLY A 50 3.20 20.68 -19.16
N GLY A 51 3.90 20.55 -18.03
CA GLY A 51 5.31 20.90 -17.84
C GLY A 51 6.31 19.76 -18.08
N VAL A 52 5.90 18.64 -18.68
CA VAL A 52 6.75 17.45 -18.87
C VAL A 52 7.44 17.40 -20.22
N GLU A 53 8.70 16.96 -20.23
CA GLU A 53 9.49 16.77 -21.44
C GLU A 53 9.37 15.33 -21.94
N ARG A 54 8.94 15.12 -23.18
CA ARG A 54 8.92 13.79 -23.82
C ARG A 54 10.31 13.39 -24.30
N THR A 55 10.62 12.09 -24.27
CA THR A 55 11.76 11.55 -25.02
C THR A 55 11.35 11.31 -26.47
N LEU A 56 12.22 11.71 -27.40
CA LEU A 56 12.05 11.43 -28.84
C LEU A 56 12.80 10.18 -29.29
N ALA A 57 13.55 9.56 -28.37
CA ALA A 57 14.32 8.35 -28.63
C ALA A 57 13.42 7.11 -28.81
N LEU A 58 12.27 7.09 -28.13
CA LEU A 58 11.32 5.98 -28.11
C LEU A 58 10.06 6.43 -28.83
N LYS A 59 9.65 5.71 -29.88
CA LYS A 59 8.56 6.13 -30.78
C LYS A 59 7.32 5.25 -30.72
N ASP A 60 7.45 4.05 -30.15
CA ASP A 60 6.35 3.09 -30.03
C ASP A 60 5.32 3.49 -28.96
N ARG A 61 5.73 4.27 -27.96
CA ARG A 61 4.82 4.88 -26.97
C ARG A 61 5.39 6.16 -26.37
N ILE A 62 4.55 6.87 -25.62
CA ILE A 62 4.95 8.10 -24.95
C ILE A 62 5.78 7.77 -23.71
N TRP A 63 7.00 8.30 -23.69
CA TRP A 63 7.91 8.26 -22.55
C TRP A 63 8.32 9.69 -22.20
N PHE A 64 8.43 9.97 -20.91
CA PHE A 64 8.81 11.25 -20.35
C PHE A 64 10.20 11.17 -19.74
N LYS A 65 10.96 12.24 -19.90
CA LYS A 65 12.29 12.38 -19.34
C LYS A 65 12.20 12.77 -17.87
N VAL A 66 12.98 12.11 -17.03
CA VAL A 66 13.24 12.53 -15.64
C VAL A 66 14.72 12.84 -15.51
N LYS A 67 15.04 14.02 -14.97
CA LYS A 67 16.41 14.52 -14.87
C LYS A 67 16.61 15.15 -13.49
N THR A 68 17.66 14.73 -12.78
CA THR A 68 18.07 15.37 -11.52
C THR A 68 19.58 15.20 -11.30
N GLY A 69 20.32 16.30 -11.17
CA GLY A 69 21.79 16.27 -11.12
C GLY A 69 22.38 15.46 -12.29
N ARG A 70 23.17 14.43 -11.96
CA ARG A 70 23.73 13.47 -12.93
C ARG A 70 22.74 12.39 -13.38
N TRP A 71 21.66 12.15 -12.65
CA TRP A 71 20.74 11.05 -12.90
C TRP A 71 19.76 11.36 -14.04
N ARG A 72 19.46 10.34 -14.83
CA ARG A 72 18.54 10.36 -15.96
C ARG A 72 17.64 9.13 -15.88
N GLY A 73 16.40 9.26 -16.30
CA GLY A 73 15.48 8.14 -16.41
C GLY A 73 14.35 8.43 -17.38
N VAL A 74 13.59 7.39 -17.70
CA VAL A 74 12.38 7.48 -18.51
C VAL A 74 11.19 6.89 -17.78
N VAL A 75 10.08 7.60 -17.84
CA VAL A 75 8.82 7.20 -17.22
C VAL A 75 7.74 7.15 -18.28
N THR A 76 6.88 6.14 -18.24
CA THR A 76 5.68 6.06 -19.07
C THR A 76 4.44 6.04 -18.21
N ARG A 77 3.34 6.51 -18.80
CA ARG A 77 2.01 6.33 -18.26
C ARG A 77 1.32 5.22 -19.03
N LEU A 78 0.77 4.26 -18.33
CA LEU A 78 0.07 3.16 -18.97
C LEU A 78 -1.30 3.66 -19.51
N PRO A 79 -1.66 3.37 -20.78
CA PRO A 79 -2.76 4.02 -21.49
C PRO A 79 -4.15 3.86 -20.87
N GLU A 80 -4.37 2.77 -20.15
CA GLU A 80 -5.67 2.35 -19.63
C GLU A 80 -5.96 2.88 -18.22
N ALA A 81 -4.99 3.51 -17.56
CA ALA A 81 -5.03 3.66 -16.11
C ALA A 81 -6.06 4.66 -15.54
N ASP A 82 -6.80 5.38 -16.40
CA ASP A 82 -7.90 6.28 -15.99
C ASP A 82 -9.30 5.72 -16.29
N GLN A 83 -9.41 4.52 -16.88
CA GLN A 83 -10.70 3.95 -17.25
C GLN A 83 -11.35 3.17 -16.08
N PRO A 84 -12.68 3.23 -15.94
CA PRO A 84 -13.41 2.56 -14.85
C PRO A 84 -13.40 1.02 -14.96
N ASP A 85 -13.13 0.45 -16.13
CA ASP A 85 -13.16 -1.02 -16.33
C ASP A 85 -11.78 -1.70 -16.20
N VAL A 86 -10.75 -0.92 -15.85
CA VAL A 86 -9.37 -1.37 -15.86
C VAL A 86 -8.95 -2.03 -14.54
N SER A 87 -7.97 -2.94 -14.60
CA SER A 87 -7.42 -3.62 -13.42
C SER A 87 -7.16 -2.64 -12.26
N PRO A 88 -7.64 -2.95 -11.02
CA PRO A 88 -7.38 -2.11 -9.85
C PRO A 88 -5.90 -1.82 -9.62
N LEU A 89 -5.02 -2.78 -9.92
CA LEU A 89 -3.57 -2.59 -9.82
C LEU A 89 -3.06 -1.51 -10.79
N LEU A 90 -3.59 -1.47 -12.00
CA LEU A 90 -3.20 -0.51 -13.02
C LEU A 90 -3.65 0.91 -12.66
N ARG A 91 -4.86 1.07 -12.10
CA ARG A 91 -5.32 2.36 -11.57
C ARG A 91 -4.46 2.88 -10.42
N ARG A 92 -3.97 1.98 -9.57
CA ARG A 92 -3.12 2.31 -8.41
C ARG A 92 -1.68 2.65 -8.80
N ALA A 93 -1.15 2.05 -9.87
CA ALA A 93 0.19 2.33 -10.39
C ALA A 93 0.14 2.67 -11.90
N PRO A 94 -0.39 3.84 -12.26
CA PRO A 94 -0.52 4.26 -13.66
C PRO A 94 0.82 4.68 -14.28
N TRP A 95 1.82 5.02 -13.45
CA TRP A 95 3.10 5.56 -13.88
C TRP A 95 4.25 4.61 -13.52
N TRP A 96 5.10 4.32 -14.51
CA TRP A 96 6.23 3.41 -14.35
C TRP A 96 7.54 4.01 -14.85
N MET A 97 8.57 4.02 -14.01
CA MET A 97 9.94 4.31 -14.43
C MET A 97 10.58 3.03 -14.94
N GLY A 98 10.84 3.00 -16.25
CA GLY A 98 11.25 1.78 -16.95
C GLY A 98 12.76 1.59 -17.05
N ALA A 99 13.51 2.70 -17.13
CA ALA A 99 14.96 2.69 -17.16
C ALA A 99 15.53 3.92 -16.47
N ALA A 100 16.73 3.75 -15.94
CA ALA A 100 17.50 4.79 -15.29
C ALA A 100 18.98 4.71 -15.68
N GLY A 101 19.73 5.74 -15.30
CA GLY A 101 21.16 5.81 -15.56
C GLY A 101 21.71 7.18 -15.20
N TYR A 102 22.92 7.45 -15.63
CA TYR A 102 23.61 8.69 -15.33
C TYR A 102 24.22 9.29 -16.59
N ARG A 103 24.29 10.63 -16.58
CA ARG A 103 25.12 11.38 -17.50
C ARG A 103 26.55 11.35 -16.97
N ARG A 104 27.47 10.78 -17.75
CA ARG A 104 28.91 10.84 -17.48
C ARG A 104 29.47 12.14 -18.07
N ASP A 105 30.19 12.92 -17.27
CA ASP A 105 30.87 14.12 -17.77
C ASP A 105 31.93 13.72 -18.80
N GLY A 106 31.89 14.32 -19.98
CA GLY A 106 32.82 14.06 -21.09
C GLY A 106 32.53 12.80 -21.92
N ASP A 107 31.48 12.04 -21.63
CA ASP A 107 31.09 10.86 -22.42
C ASP A 107 30.14 11.25 -23.57
N PRO A 108 30.45 10.92 -24.84
CA PRO A 108 29.56 11.15 -25.98
C PRO A 108 28.24 10.37 -25.90
N SER A 109 28.19 9.29 -25.13
CA SER A 109 26.97 8.51 -24.93
C SER A 109 26.12 9.09 -23.79
N ASP A 110 25.36 10.14 -24.10
CA ASP A 110 24.27 10.59 -23.21
C ASP A 110 23.30 9.41 -22.97
N PHE A 111 22.76 9.28 -21.75
CA PHE A 111 21.83 8.20 -21.39
C PHE A 111 20.73 8.00 -22.45
N TYR A 112 20.17 9.10 -22.98
CA TYR A 112 19.13 9.03 -24.00
C TYR A 112 19.64 8.55 -25.37
N ALA A 113 20.92 8.75 -25.68
CA ALA A 113 21.53 8.18 -26.89
C ALA A 113 21.75 6.67 -26.74
N ALA A 114 22.22 6.22 -25.58
CA ALA A 114 22.31 4.79 -25.26
C ALA A 114 20.93 4.12 -25.29
N LEU A 115 19.92 4.77 -24.71
CA LEU A 115 18.52 4.35 -24.75
C LEU A 115 18.02 4.18 -26.20
N ALA A 116 18.29 5.16 -27.08
CA ALA A 116 17.91 5.09 -28.49
C ALA A 116 18.59 3.93 -29.25
N ALA A 117 19.86 3.67 -28.94
CA ALA A 117 20.62 2.57 -29.53
C ALA A 117 20.04 1.21 -29.13
N VAL A 118 19.70 1.03 -27.85
CA VAL A 118 19.03 -0.18 -27.36
C VAL A 118 17.66 -0.34 -28.03
N TRP A 119 16.84 0.71 -28.07
CA TRP A 119 15.51 0.65 -28.71
C TRP A 119 15.59 0.21 -30.17
N THR A 120 16.57 0.72 -30.92
CA THR A 120 16.78 0.33 -32.33
C THR A 120 17.22 -1.13 -32.44
N ARG A 121 18.07 -1.60 -31.53
CA ARG A 121 18.50 -3.01 -31.49
C ARG A 121 17.33 -3.95 -31.18
N GLU A 122 16.40 -3.55 -30.31
CA GLU A 122 15.19 -4.30 -29.96
C GLU A 122 14.07 -4.17 -31.02
N GLY A 123 14.40 -3.76 -32.25
CA GLY A 123 13.42 -3.67 -33.34
C GLY A 123 12.42 -2.52 -33.19
N GLY A 124 12.72 -1.52 -32.37
CA GLY A 124 11.85 -0.37 -32.15
C GLY A 124 10.75 -0.60 -31.11
N SER A 125 10.90 -1.58 -30.22
CA SER A 125 10.01 -1.78 -29.07
C SER A 125 10.63 -1.27 -27.77
N SER A 126 9.82 -0.62 -26.93
CA SER A 126 10.18 -0.23 -25.56
C SER A 126 9.69 -1.23 -24.49
N ASP A 127 9.21 -2.41 -24.88
CA ASP A 127 8.65 -3.41 -23.96
C ASP A 127 9.66 -3.92 -22.92
N ILE A 128 10.95 -3.91 -23.23
CA ILE A 128 12.02 -4.28 -22.28
C ILE A 128 12.08 -3.38 -21.03
N TRP A 129 11.48 -2.19 -21.09
CA TRP A 129 11.43 -1.23 -19.98
C TRP A 129 10.05 -1.19 -19.30
N MET A 130 9.12 -2.04 -19.73
CA MET A 130 7.79 -2.12 -19.14
C MET A 130 7.81 -2.96 -17.84
N PRO A 131 6.87 -2.73 -16.91
CA PRO A 131 6.70 -3.61 -15.77
C PRO A 131 6.47 -5.05 -16.21
N THR A 132 7.21 -5.95 -15.58
CA THR A 132 7.14 -7.41 -15.76
C THR A 132 6.19 -8.05 -14.75
N ASP A 133 5.93 -9.35 -14.87
CA ASP A 133 5.16 -10.11 -13.88
C ASP A 133 5.67 -9.94 -12.45
N TRP A 134 6.99 -9.79 -12.27
CA TRP A 134 7.57 -9.55 -10.96
C TRP A 134 7.11 -8.21 -10.39
N ASP A 135 7.08 -7.16 -11.20
CA ASP A 135 6.70 -5.81 -10.78
C ASP A 135 5.23 -5.74 -10.36
N TRP A 136 4.37 -6.42 -11.12
CA TRP A 136 2.93 -6.53 -10.82
C TRP A 136 2.67 -7.34 -9.56
N LYS A 137 3.29 -8.52 -9.41
CA LYS A 137 3.18 -9.34 -8.20
C LYS A 137 3.70 -8.59 -6.98
N ARG A 138 4.81 -7.88 -7.12
CA ARG A 138 5.36 -7.07 -6.03
C ARG A 138 4.38 -5.97 -5.60
N LEU A 139 3.77 -5.26 -6.54
CA LEU A 139 2.74 -4.25 -6.25
C LEU A 139 1.52 -4.86 -5.54
N GLU A 140 1.05 -6.02 -5.99
CA GLU A 140 -0.06 -6.73 -5.36
C GLU A 140 0.23 -7.09 -3.90
N VAL A 141 1.41 -7.67 -3.64
CA VAL A 141 1.80 -8.07 -2.29
C VAL A 141 2.05 -6.84 -1.39
N GLU A 142 2.63 -5.75 -1.89
CA GLU A 142 2.76 -4.49 -1.12
C GLU A 142 1.41 -3.95 -0.69
N GLN A 143 0.40 -4.01 -1.58
CA GLN A 143 -0.94 -3.55 -1.27
C GLN A 143 -1.64 -4.46 -0.25
N ALA A 144 -1.46 -5.78 -0.36
CA ALA A 144 -1.98 -6.72 0.61
C ALA A 144 -1.34 -6.49 1.99
N PHE A 145 -0.02 -6.28 2.03
CA PHE A 145 0.72 -6.00 3.26
C PHE A 145 0.28 -4.67 3.90
N ALA A 146 0.19 -3.59 3.12
CA ALA A 146 -0.26 -2.30 3.60
C ALA A 146 -1.70 -2.33 4.13
N LEU A 147 -2.59 -3.06 3.46
CA LEU A 147 -3.97 -3.26 3.93
C LEU A 147 -3.99 -4.06 5.25
N GLU A 148 -3.20 -5.13 5.35
CA GLU A 148 -3.10 -5.93 6.57
C GLU A 148 -2.61 -5.07 7.75
N ASP A 149 -1.53 -4.32 7.55
CA ASP A 149 -0.97 -3.43 8.57
C ASP A 149 -1.96 -2.34 9.00
N GLN A 150 -2.65 -1.73 8.04
CA GLN A 150 -3.70 -0.75 8.31
C GLN A 150 -4.82 -1.34 9.17
N ILE A 151 -5.35 -2.52 8.80
CA ILE A 151 -6.40 -3.20 9.55
C ILE A 151 -5.92 -3.48 10.98
N ARG A 152 -4.73 -4.07 11.13
CA ARG A 152 -4.17 -4.42 12.44
C ARG A 152 -4.02 -3.19 13.33
N THR A 153 -3.48 -2.11 12.79
CA THR A 153 -3.28 -0.86 13.53
C THR A 153 -4.62 -0.26 13.95
N THR A 154 -5.56 -0.12 13.02
CA THR A 154 -6.88 0.45 13.30
C THR A 154 -7.67 -0.38 14.31
N VAL A 155 -7.69 -1.72 14.17
CA VAL A 155 -8.39 -2.61 15.11
C VAL A 155 -7.80 -2.48 16.52
N ARG A 156 -6.47 -2.48 16.65
CA ARG A 156 -5.82 -2.31 17.96
C ARG A 156 -6.12 -0.94 18.57
N GLU A 157 -6.18 0.10 17.75
CA GLU A 157 -6.48 1.46 18.20
C GLU A 157 -7.90 1.55 18.80
N ILE A 158 -8.92 1.03 18.10
CA ILE A 158 -10.30 1.07 18.62
C ILE A 158 -10.48 0.20 19.88
N ILE A 159 -9.72 -0.90 20.00
CA ILE A 159 -9.70 -1.72 21.22
C ILE A 159 -9.05 -0.94 22.37
N ALA A 160 -7.91 -0.28 22.12
CA ALA A 160 -7.22 0.52 23.13
C ALA A 160 -8.10 1.69 23.63
N ARG A 161 -8.86 2.32 22.74
CA ARG A 161 -9.86 3.34 23.12
C ARG A 161 -10.96 2.74 24.00
N SER A 162 -11.53 1.60 23.61
CA SER A 162 -12.56 0.92 24.38
C SER A 162 -12.08 0.46 25.77
N LEU A 163 -10.83 0.01 25.87
CA LEU A 163 -10.21 -0.37 27.16
C LEU A 163 -10.14 0.79 28.16
N ARG A 164 -10.14 2.05 27.70
CA ARG A 164 -10.01 3.23 28.57
C ARG A 164 -11.33 3.64 29.20
N ASP A 165 -12.42 3.54 28.46
CA ASP A 165 -13.72 4.11 28.87
C ASP A 165 -14.88 3.09 28.88
N GLY A 166 -14.65 1.86 28.40
CA GLY A 166 -15.65 0.80 28.31
C GLY A 166 -16.73 1.01 27.25
N ASN A 167 -16.55 1.97 26.33
CA ASN A 167 -17.48 2.27 25.25
C ASN A 167 -17.14 1.49 23.97
N PRO A 168 -18.15 1.14 23.14
CA PRO A 168 -17.89 0.56 21.84
C PRO A 168 -17.34 1.61 20.87
N TYR A 169 -16.31 1.25 20.13
CA TYR A 169 -15.74 2.08 19.07
C TYR A 169 -15.89 1.39 17.72
N GLN A 170 -16.29 2.17 16.72
CA GLN A 170 -16.55 1.67 15.38
C GLN A 170 -15.70 2.42 14.35
N VAL A 171 -15.20 1.68 13.38
CA VAL A 171 -14.47 2.19 12.24
C VAL A 171 -14.99 1.57 10.96
N GLU A 172 -14.91 2.32 9.87
CA GLU A 172 -15.21 1.83 8.52
C GLU A 172 -13.95 1.95 7.66
N PHE A 173 -13.62 0.88 6.94
CA PHE A 173 -12.54 0.88 5.93
C PHE A 173 -12.94 -0.01 4.76
N ASN A 174 -12.75 0.47 3.51
CA ASN A 174 -13.08 -0.27 2.29
C ASN A 174 -14.47 -0.93 2.31
N HIS A 175 -15.48 -0.24 2.85
CA HIS A 175 -16.87 -0.71 3.07
C HIS A 175 -17.07 -1.78 4.16
N TYR A 176 -16.00 -2.21 4.83
CA TYR A 176 -16.08 -3.05 6.02
C TYR A 176 -16.30 -2.20 7.25
N LYS A 177 -17.16 -2.67 8.14
CA LYS A 177 -17.39 -2.05 9.44
C LYS A 177 -16.84 -2.96 10.52
N VAL A 178 -16.02 -2.41 11.41
CA VAL A 178 -15.50 -3.13 12.56
C VAL A 178 -15.83 -2.36 13.82
N THR A 179 -16.45 -3.03 14.78
CA THR A 179 -16.77 -2.52 16.11
C THR A 179 -15.91 -3.27 17.13
N ALA A 180 -15.31 -2.56 18.08
CA ALA A 180 -14.61 -3.16 19.21
C ALA A 180 -15.20 -2.67 20.53
N LEU A 181 -15.41 -3.60 21.46
CA LEU A 181 -15.78 -3.31 22.84
C LEU A 181 -14.93 -4.17 23.78
N ALA A 182 -14.20 -3.53 24.68
CA ALA A 182 -13.54 -4.17 25.81
C ALA A 182 -14.31 -3.85 27.08
N ARG A 183 -14.76 -4.88 27.80
CA ARG A 183 -15.53 -4.70 29.03
C ARG A 183 -15.10 -5.67 30.11
N ALA A 184 -14.88 -5.14 31.32
CA ALA A 184 -14.64 -5.95 32.50
C ALA A 184 -15.94 -6.64 32.96
N HIS A 185 -15.84 -7.93 33.24
CA HIS A 185 -16.89 -8.73 33.86
C HIS A 185 -16.28 -9.64 34.93
N GLY A 186 -16.48 -9.30 36.20
CA GLY A 186 -15.81 -9.97 37.31
C GLY A 186 -14.29 -9.72 37.28
N GLU A 187 -13.50 -10.80 37.29
CA GLU A 187 -12.04 -10.75 37.23
C GLU A 187 -11.48 -10.79 35.80
N GLU A 188 -12.35 -10.89 34.79
CA GLU A 188 -11.97 -11.03 33.39
C GLU A 188 -12.34 -9.78 32.59
N THR A 189 -11.54 -9.47 31.58
CA THR A 189 -11.91 -8.49 30.55
C THR A 189 -12.30 -9.24 29.30
N TYR A 190 -13.51 -9.01 28.80
CA TYR A 190 -13.98 -9.56 27.53
C TYR A 190 -13.70 -8.57 26.42
N LEU A 191 -13.11 -9.06 25.34
CA LEU A 191 -13.00 -8.34 24.08
C LEU A 191 -14.07 -8.85 23.13
N ILE A 192 -14.84 -7.93 22.59
CA ILE A 192 -15.91 -8.18 21.65
C ILE A 192 -15.58 -7.47 20.35
N ILE A 193 -15.65 -8.19 19.23
CA ILE A 193 -15.45 -7.67 17.88
C ILE A 193 -16.72 -7.93 17.07
N GLY A 194 -17.37 -6.85 16.63
CA GLY A 194 -18.45 -6.89 15.65
C GLY A 194 -17.91 -6.60 14.25
N THR A 195 -18.32 -7.40 13.27
CA THR A 195 -17.93 -7.21 11.87
C THR A 195 -19.15 -7.18 10.97
N GLU A 196 -19.26 -6.16 10.12
CA GLU A 196 -20.32 -5.99 9.13
C GLU A 196 -19.73 -5.95 7.71
N ASN A 197 -20.45 -6.48 6.73
CA ASN A 197 -20.08 -6.49 5.31
C ASN A 197 -18.77 -7.23 4.98
N ILE A 198 -18.31 -8.14 5.85
CA ILE A 198 -17.08 -8.92 5.66
C ILE A 198 -17.42 -10.27 5.01
N ALA A 199 -17.40 -10.31 3.68
CA ALA A 199 -17.55 -11.55 2.92
C ALA A 199 -16.22 -12.31 2.71
N ASP A 200 -15.08 -11.61 2.79
CA ASP A 200 -13.75 -12.22 2.59
C ASP A 200 -13.19 -12.78 3.91
N SER A 201 -13.07 -14.10 3.98
CA SER A 201 -12.55 -14.81 5.16
C SER A 201 -11.12 -14.42 5.53
N ARG A 202 -10.33 -13.91 4.57
CA ARG A 202 -8.96 -13.43 4.83
C ARG A 202 -8.99 -12.11 5.60
N ILE A 203 -9.87 -11.18 5.23
CA ILE A 203 -10.05 -9.91 5.94
C ILE A 203 -10.54 -10.18 7.37
N PHE A 204 -11.54 -11.05 7.51
CA PHE A 204 -11.99 -11.49 8.82
C PHE A 204 -10.84 -12.06 9.65
N SER A 205 -10.04 -12.96 9.07
CA SER A 205 -8.86 -13.53 9.74
C SER A 205 -7.86 -12.47 10.19
N VAL A 206 -7.57 -11.46 9.35
CA VAL A 206 -6.68 -10.35 9.75
C VAL A 206 -7.25 -9.59 10.95
N ILE A 207 -8.56 -9.32 10.98
CA ILE A 207 -9.22 -8.59 12.07
C ILE A 207 -9.12 -9.36 13.39
N ILE A 208 -9.57 -10.61 13.43
CA ILE A 208 -9.52 -11.41 14.68
C ILE A 208 -8.08 -11.67 15.14
N ASN A 209 -7.14 -11.76 14.19
CA ASN A 209 -5.72 -11.96 14.48
C ASN A 209 -4.97 -10.65 14.73
N SER A 210 -5.67 -9.51 14.75
CA SER A 210 -5.03 -8.21 14.95
C SER A 210 -4.45 -8.10 16.35
N VAL A 211 -5.03 -8.74 17.37
CA VAL A 211 -4.55 -8.65 18.75
C VAL A 211 -3.52 -9.74 19.03
N PRO A 212 -2.24 -9.39 19.27
CA PRO A 212 -1.21 -10.39 19.56
C PRO A 212 -1.41 -11.00 20.96
N GLY A 213 -1.24 -12.31 21.08
CA GLY A 213 -1.31 -13.02 22.36
C GLY A 213 -2.70 -13.52 22.76
N ILE A 214 -3.68 -13.41 21.86
CA ILE A 214 -4.97 -14.12 21.96
C ILE A 214 -4.88 -15.39 21.11
N ASP A 215 -5.34 -16.53 21.65
CA ASP A 215 -5.41 -17.78 20.91
C ASP A 215 -6.52 -17.69 19.84
N HIS A 216 -6.22 -18.12 18.62
CA HIS A 216 -7.20 -18.11 17.53
C HIS A 216 -8.42 -18.98 17.83
N ALA A 217 -8.23 -20.06 18.59
CA ALA A 217 -9.31 -20.96 18.98
C ALA A 217 -10.18 -20.44 20.14
N SER A 218 -9.80 -19.34 20.80
CA SER A 218 -10.56 -18.80 21.93
C SER A 218 -11.69 -17.85 21.52
N TRP A 219 -11.75 -17.48 20.24
CA TRP A 219 -12.84 -16.67 19.71
C TRP A 219 -14.12 -17.48 19.58
N LEU A 220 -15.19 -17.00 20.21
CA LEU A 220 -16.51 -17.61 20.18
C LEU A 220 -17.48 -16.69 19.44
N PRO A 221 -18.35 -17.24 18.55
CA PRO A 221 -19.41 -16.46 17.93
C PRO A 221 -20.51 -16.18 18.96
N GLU A 222 -21.06 -14.97 18.93
CA GLU A 222 -22.12 -14.51 19.84
C GLU A 222 -23.37 -14.14 19.00
N PRO A 223 -24.09 -15.15 18.45
CA PRO A 223 -25.20 -14.91 17.52
C PRO A 223 -26.39 -14.19 18.17
N ASP A 224 -26.52 -14.27 19.49
CA ASP A 224 -27.57 -13.61 20.27
C ASP A 224 -27.09 -12.27 20.88
N GLY A 225 -25.87 -11.82 20.54
CA GLY A 225 -25.25 -10.65 21.13
C GLY A 225 -24.57 -10.91 22.47
N VAL A 226 -23.76 -9.94 22.91
CA VAL A 226 -22.97 -10.04 24.16
C VAL A 226 -22.73 -8.65 24.75
N ALA A 227 -22.77 -8.55 26.08
CA ALA A 227 -22.50 -7.31 26.82
C ALA A 227 -23.28 -6.07 26.33
N GLY A 228 -24.53 -6.24 25.90
CA GLY A 228 -25.39 -5.14 25.41
C GLY A 228 -25.09 -4.69 23.99
N LEU A 229 -24.22 -5.42 23.26
CA LEU A 229 -24.16 -5.36 21.80
C LEU A 229 -25.07 -6.45 21.23
N GLU A 230 -26.02 -6.05 20.40
CA GLU A 230 -26.84 -6.97 19.62
C GLU A 230 -26.42 -6.92 18.15
N PRO A 231 -26.33 -8.06 17.46
CA PRO A 231 -25.90 -8.09 16.06
C PRO A 231 -26.94 -7.44 15.16
N GLY A 232 -26.50 -6.47 14.35
CA GLY A 232 -27.30 -5.95 13.26
C GLY A 232 -27.47 -6.95 12.10
N PRO A 233 -28.36 -6.67 11.13
CA PRO A 233 -28.50 -7.51 9.93
C PRO A 233 -27.17 -7.65 9.17
N GLY A 234 -26.68 -8.88 9.01
CA GLY A 234 -25.41 -9.15 8.33
C GLY A 234 -24.16 -8.87 9.17
N GLU A 235 -24.33 -8.52 10.44
CA GLU A 235 -23.24 -8.41 11.41
C GLU A 235 -22.98 -9.77 12.08
N VAL A 236 -21.71 -10.06 12.32
CA VAL A 236 -21.30 -11.19 13.17
C VAL A 236 -20.51 -10.64 14.34
N ILE A 237 -20.90 -11.01 15.56
CA ILE A 237 -20.21 -10.65 16.78
C ILE A 237 -19.40 -11.85 17.28
N TRP A 238 -18.18 -11.57 17.69
CA TRP A 238 -17.26 -12.53 18.27
C TRP A 238 -16.76 -12.02 19.62
N SER A 239 -16.57 -12.91 20.58
CA SER A 239 -16.01 -12.58 21.89
C SER A 239 -14.83 -13.48 22.23
N THR A 240 -13.95 -12.98 23.09
CA THR A 240 -12.87 -13.75 23.71
C THR A 240 -12.49 -13.09 25.04
N VAL A 241 -11.87 -13.85 25.94
CA VAL A 241 -11.19 -13.28 27.11
C VAL A 241 -9.93 -12.56 26.64
N LEU A 242 -9.75 -11.32 27.09
CA LEU A 242 -8.57 -10.49 26.83
C LEU A 242 -7.63 -10.56 28.04
N PRO A 243 -6.44 -11.18 27.91
CA PRO A 243 -5.50 -11.26 29.01
C PRO A 243 -5.03 -9.87 29.46
N HIS A 244 -4.92 -9.66 30.78
CA HIS A 244 -4.48 -8.37 31.36
C HIS A 244 -3.13 -7.89 30.78
N ALA A 245 -2.18 -8.79 30.54
CA ALA A 245 -0.89 -8.44 29.94
C ALA A 245 -1.01 -7.95 28.49
N VAL A 246 -2.01 -8.42 27.74
CA VAL A 246 -2.29 -7.96 26.38
C VAL A 246 -3.00 -6.61 26.41
N ALA A 247 -3.98 -6.44 27.30
CA ALA A 247 -4.66 -5.16 27.52
C ALA A 247 -3.68 -4.03 27.89
N ALA A 248 -2.75 -4.29 28.81
CA ALA A 248 -1.70 -3.33 29.18
C ALA A 248 -0.84 -2.92 27.98
N LYS A 249 -0.39 -3.88 27.16
CA LYS A 249 0.39 -3.60 25.94
C LYS A 249 -0.37 -2.77 24.92
N LEU A 250 -1.67 -3.02 24.74
CA LEU A 250 -2.52 -2.22 23.84
C LEU A 250 -2.67 -0.79 24.36
N LEU A 251 -2.84 -0.61 25.67
CA LEU A 251 -2.91 0.72 26.27
C LEU A 251 -1.58 1.47 26.14
N GLU A 252 -0.45 0.81 26.37
CA GLU A 252 0.92 1.35 26.21
C GLU A 252 1.24 1.74 24.77
N ALA A 253 0.92 0.87 23.80
CA ALA A 253 1.24 1.09 22.39
C ALA A 253 0.48 2.27 21.76
N PHE A 254 -0.69 2.62 22.33
CA PHE A 254 -1.54 3.70 21.84
C PHE A 254 -1.67 4.83 22.85
N LEU A 255 -0.76 4.95 23.84
CA LEU A 255 -0.73 6.08 24.76
C LEU A 255 -0.84 7.37 23.95
N SER A 256 -1.94 8.07 24.12
CA SER A 256 -2.08 9.40 23.57
C SER A 256 -1.08 10.28 24.32
N ASP A 257 -0.14 10.88 23.59
CA ASP A 257 0.44 12.15 24.00
C ASP A 257 -0.75 13.14 24.06
N ASP A 258 -1.32 13.32 25.25
CA ASP A 258 -2.20 14.46 25.56
C ASP A 258 -1.37 15.74 25.64
#